data_AF-A0A4Y3NKJ3-F1
#
_entry.id   AF-A0A4Y3NKJ3-F1
#
_cell.length_a   1.000
_cell.length_b   1.000
_cell.length_c   1.000
_cell.angle_alpha   90.00
_cell.angle_beta   90.00
_cell.angle_gamma   90.00
#
_symmetry.space_group_name_H-M   'P 1'
#
loop_
_entity.id
_entity.type
_entity.pdbx_description
1 polymer ?
#
loop_
_entity_poly.entity_id
_entity_poly.type
_entity_poly.pdbx_seq_one_letter_code
_entity_poly.pdbx_strand_id
1 'polypeptide(L)'
;MSAIQSAPSLHIVIAGAGPAAQALVRRIAGGSDSRQRAFHGTITVLSNRDECPEALLELAELPQVSVRFGQAASFIDADAKMVTTVDGMEFSYDQLVIATGSAPALPPVPGAESGLSYSTIDDAASIGEAVKDVTRLVGRRPLGILVGNGPAAGQAEAVLRARGVRPVRTTLRPTAVVPFSATESGAGTGTDNAVQGTALPATGIVFEDGSSMKGDLVILAEERTARNDLAESAGLTTSPDGGISVGRDLATSVPGIWAIGDAASCDGLRLGLLLSAESSAMLCASGLLLSAGKEDEPALMAA
;
A
#
# COMPACT_ATOMS: atom_id res chain seq x y z
N MET A 1 -31.99 35.41 -18.47
CA MET A 1 -31.55 34.63 -17.30
C MET A 1 -31.03 33.31 -17.84
N SER A 2 -29.73 33.23 -18.09
CA SER A 2 -29.09 32.00 -18.57
C SER A 2 -28.94 31.08 -17.36
N ALA A 3 -29.64 29.95 -17.36
CA ALA A 3 -29.41 28.91 -16.36
C ALA A 3 -27.97 28.43 -16.56
N ILE A 4 -27.12 28.67 -15.56
CA ILE A 4 -25.81 28.04 -15.47
C ILE A 4 -26.14 26.55 -15.27
N GLN A 5 -26.06 25.75 -16.33
CA GLN A 5 -26.04 24.30 -16.19
C GLN A 5 -24.86 23.98 -15.28
N SER A 6 -25.17 23.51 -14.07
CA SER A 6 -24.20 22.87 -13.20
C SER A 6 -23.58 21.73 -13.99
N ALA A 7 -22.26 21.73 -14.17
CA ALA A 7 -21.55 20.55 -14.66
C ALA A 7 -21.94 19.34 -13.78
N PRO A 8 -22.07 18.14 -14.36
CA PRO A 8 -22.35 16.94 -13.57
C PRO A 8 -21.26 16.77 -12.50
N SER A 9 -21.69 16.54 -11.25
CA SER A 9 -20.76 16.33 -10.14
C SER A 9 -20.16 14.94 -10.23
N LEU A 10 -18.85 14.84 -10.47
CA LEU A 10 -18.17 13.56 -10.67
C LEU A 10 -18.26 12.68 -9.42
N HIS A 11 -18.71 11.44 -9.55
CA HIS A 11 -18.74 10.46 -8.47
C HIS A 11 -17.63 9.42 -8.65
N ILE A 12 -16.66 9.46 -7.74
CA ILE A 12 -15.53 8.52 -7.71
C ILE A 12 -15.79 7.49 -6.61
N VAL A 13 -15.65 6.22 -6.94
CA VAL A 13 -15.61 5.13 -5.95
C VAL A 13 -14.19 4.56 -5.90
N ILE A 14 -13.68 4.33 -4.69
CA ILE A 14 -12.37 3.73 -4.45
C ILE A 14 -12.57 2.44 -3.65
N ALA A 15 -12.26 1.30 -4.26
CA ALA A 15 -12.27 0.00 -3.61
C ALA A 15 -10.93 -0.23 -2.91
N GLY A 16 -10.90 -0.07 -1.58
CA GLY A 16 -9.71 -0.16 -0.75
C GLY A 16 -9.35 1.18 -0.10
N ALA A 17 -8.77 1.11 1.11
CA ALA A 17 -8.48 2.26 1.95
C ALA A 17 -7.02 2.31 2.43
N GLY A 18 -6.11 1.63 1.72
CA GLY A 18 -4.67 1.62 2.01
C GLY A 18 -3.96 2.92 1.64
N PRO A 19 -2.62 2.99 1.81
CA PRO A 19 -1.84 4.20 1.56
C PRO A 19 -2.04 4.81 0.17
N ALA A 20 -2.11 3.99 -0.89
CA ALA A 20 -2.34 4.48 -2.26
C ALA A 20 -3.72 5.14 -2.43
N ALA A 21 -4.77 4.58 -1.82
CA ALA A 21 -6.10 5.18 -1.81
C ALA A 21 -6.10 6.49 -1.03
N GLN A 22 -5.46 6.52 0.13
CA GLN A 22 -5.37 7.72 0.97
C GLN A 22 -4.64 8.84 0.24
N ALA A 23 -3.49 8.56 -0.37
CA ALA A 23 -2.75 9.50 -1.18
C ALA A 23 -3.60 10.03 -2.34
N LEU A 24 -4.38 9.17 -3.00
CA LEU A 24 -5.28 9.57 -4.08
C LEU A 24 -6.37 10.54 -3.59
N VAL A 25 -7.02 10.24 -2.47
CA VAL A 25 -8.04 11.13 -1.89
C VAL A 25 -7.43 12.48 -1.50
N ARG A 26 -6.26 12.49 -0.82
CA ARG A 26 -5.55 13.76 -0.50
C ARG A 26 -5.21 14.54 -1.77
N ARG A 27 -4.83 13.86 -2.85
CA ARG A 27 -4.47 14.50 -4.12
C ARG A 27 -5.66 15.13 -4.84
N ILE A 28 -6.84 14.49 -4.79
CA ILE A 28 -8.05 14.98 -5.46
C ILE A 28 -8.79 16.00 -4.59
N ALA A 29 -8.98 15.71 -3.31
CA ALA A 29 -9.83 16.46 -2.41
C ALA A 29 -9.09 17.33 -1.37
N GLY A 30 -7.81 17.06 -1.10
CA GLY A 30 -7.05 17.67 -0.01
C GLY A 30 -6.60 19.13 -0.23
N GLY A 31 -6.92 19.74 -1.37
CA GLY A 31 -6.84 21.20 -1.55
C GLY A 31 -5.47 21.85 -1.31
N SER A 32 -4.36 21.10 -1.37
CA SER A 32 -3.04 21.59 -0.93
C SER A 32 -2.35 22.53 -1.91
N ASP A 33 -2.81 22.60 -3.16
CA ASP A 33 -2.20 23.45 -4.18
C ASP A 33 -3.21 24.49 -4.68
N SER A 34 -2.91 25.76 -4.43
CA SER A 34 -3.74 26.92 -4.85
C SER A 34 -3.89 27.03 -6.37
N ARG A 35 -3.15 26.23 -7.14
CA ARG A 35 -3.27 26.09 -8.60
C ARG A 35 -4.20 24.95 -9.04
N GLN A 36 -4.57 24.04 -8.14
CA GLN A 36 -5.48 22.94 -8.45
C GLN A 36 -6.92 23.45 -8.42
N ARG A 37 -7.67 23.23 -9.51
CA ARG A 37 -9.12 23.52 -9.50
C ARG A 37 -9.77 22.74 -8.36
N ALA A 38 -10.67 23.39 -7.63
CA ALA A 38 -11.50 22.73 -6.63
C ALA A 38 -12.20 21.53 -7.29
N PHE A 39 -12.07 20.35 -6.68
CA PHE A 39 -12.77 19.16 -7.13
C PHE A 39 -14.27 19.34 -6.87
N HIS A 40 -15.07 19.30 -7.92
CA HIS A 40 -16.53 19.37 -7.85
C HIS A 40 -17.10 17.96 -8.07
N GLY A 41 -17.23 17.20 -7.00
CA GLY A 41 -17.67 15.82 -7.05
C GLY A 41 -17.77 15.19 -5.67
N THR A 42 -17.98 13.88 -5.62
CA THR A 42 -17.97 13.08 -4.39
C THR A 42 -17.01 11.91 -4.53
N ILE A 43 -16.39 11.52 -3.43
CA ILE A 43 -15.49 10.37 -3.35
C ILE A 43 -16.02 9.42 -2.29
N THR A 44 -16.29 8.17 -2.67
CA THR A 44 -16.66 7.10 -1.74
C THR A 44 -15.50 6.12 -1.62
N VAL A 45 -14.97 5.94 -0.42
CA VAL A 45 -13.89 4.98 -0.12
C VAL A 45 -14.49 3.77 0.58
N LEU A 46 -14.31 2.59 0.01
CA LEU A 46 -14.80 1.31 0.54
C LEU A 46 -13.64 0.59 1.25
N SER A 47 -13.73 0.50 2.58
CA SER A 47 -12.71 -0.13 3.42
C SER A 47 -13.14 -1.52 3.86
N ASN A 48 -12.23 -2.49 3.77
CA ASN A 48 -12.42 -3.82 4.34
C ASN A 48 -12.08 -3.90 5.85
N ARG A 49 -11.68 -2.78 6.45
CA ARG A 49 -11.36 -2.70 7.88
C ARG A 49 -12.53 -2.05 8.62
N ASP A 50 -12.88 -2.62 9.76
CA ASP A 50 -13.82 -2.03 10.72
C ASP A 50 -13.16 -0.89 11.50
N GLU A 51 -11.85 -0.96 11.64
CA GLU A 51 -11.04 0.05 12.32
C GLU A 51 -10.96 1.33 11.49
N CYS A 52 -10.91 2.46 12.21
CA CYS A 52 -10.80 3.79 11.66
C CYS A 52 -9.44 4.41 12.05
N PRO A 53 -8.36 4.13 11.29
CA PRO A 53 -7.07 4.81 11.48
C PRO A 53 -7.24 6.33 11.39
N GLU A 54 -6.42 7.07 12.14
CA GLU A 54 -6.39 8.53 12.14
C GLU A 54 -6.30 9.11 10.73
N ALA A 55 -5.46 8.52 9.88
CA ALA A 55 -5.32 8.93 8.48
C ALA A 55 -6.61 8.78 7.64
N LEU A 56 -7.53 7.88 7.98
CA LEU A 56 -8.84 7.76 7.33
C LEU A 56 -9.88 8.72 7.94
N LEU A 57 -9.76 9.03 9.24
CA LEU A 57 -10.58 10.06 9.89
C LEU A 57 -10.33 11.43 9.25
N GLU A 58 -9.06 11.81 9.07
CA GLU A 58 -8.69 13.06 8.38
C GLU A 58 -9.34 13.19 7.00
N LEU A 59 -9.46 12.08 6.27
CA LEU A 59 -10.09 12.08 4.96
C LEU A 59 -11.62 12.20 5.06
N ALA A 60 -12.23 11.57 6.06
CA ALA A 60 -13.67 11.64 6.28
C ALA A 60 -14.14 13.03 6.76
N GLU A 61 -13.24 13.89 7.23
CA GLU A 61 -13.54 15.30 7.55
C GLU A 61 -13.71 16.18 6.29
N LEU A 62 -13.24 15.71 5.13
CA LEU A 62 -13.40 16.44 3.87
C LEU A 62 -14.88 16.37 3.42
N PRO A 63 -15.56 17.50 3.14
CA PRO A 63 -17.00 17.53 2.86
C PRO A 63 -17.45 16.67 1.68
N GLN A 64 -16.56 16.43 0.72
CA GLN A 64 -16.81 15.64 -0.49
C GLN A 64 -16.43 14.16 -0.37
N VAL A 65 -15.91 13.72 0.79
CA VAL A 65 -15.40 12.36 0.98
C VAL A 65 -16.30 11.60 1.96
N SER A 66 -16.69 10.39 1.57
CA SER A 66 -17.41 9.44 2.40
C SER A 66 -16.57 8.17 2.52
N VAL A 67 -16.19 7.80 3.74
CA VAL A 67 -15.49 6.53 4.01
C VAL A 67 -16.47 5.52 4.59
N ARG A 68 -16.48 4.30 4.04
CA ARG A 68 -17.35 3.19 4.40
C ARG A 68 -16.51 2.09 5.04
N PHE A 69 -16.57 1.97 6.36
CA PHE A 69 -15.80 0.98 7.14
C PHE A 69 -16.53 -0.36 7.20
N GLY A 70 -15.78 -1.46 7.16
CA GLY A 70 -16.32 -2.82 7.12
C GLY A 70 -17.08 -3.18 5.83
N GLN A 71 -17.18 -2.25 4.87
CA GLN A 71 -17.93 -2.39 3.63
C GLN A 71 -16.97 -2.58 2.46
N ALA A 72 -16.25 -3.71 2.45
CA ALA A 72 -15.37 -4.05 1.34
C ALA A 72 -16.19 -4.22 0.04
N ALA A 73 -15.66 -3.75 -1.09
CA ALA A 73 -16.19 -4.10 -2.40
C ALA A 73 -16.07 -5.62 -2.62
N SER A 74 -17.13 -6.25 -3.12
CA SER A 74 -17.18 -7.70 -3.40
C SER A 74 -17.55 -8.02 -4.85
N PHE A 75 -18.18 -7.09 -5.56
CA PHE A 75 -18.59 -7.28 -6.95
C PHE A 75 -18.57 -5.94 -7.68
N ILE A 76 -18.20 -5.97 -8.96
CA ILE A 76 -18.24 -4.81 -9.85
C ILE A 76 -19.08 -5.19 -11.07
N ASP A 77 -20.13 -4.42 -11.34
CA ASP A 77 -20.83 -4.42 -12.61
C ASP A 77 -20.28 -3.27 -13.46
N ALA A 78 -19.41 -3.59 -14.41
CA ALA A 78 -18.76 -2.59 -15.25
C ALA A 78 -19.74 -1.93 -16.24
N ASP A 79 -20.75 -2.68 -16.71
CA ASP A 79 -21.73 -2.18 -17.68
C ASP A 79 -22.72 -1.22 -17.01
N ALA A 80 -23.17 -1.55 -15.79
CA ALA A 80 -24.02 -0.69 -14.98
C ALA A 80 -23.25 0.41 -14.22
N LYS A 81 -21.90 0.39 -14.28
CA LYS A 81 -20.99 1.23 -13.48
C LYS A 81 -21.34 1.23 -11.99
N MET A 82 -21.39 0.05 -11.40
CA MET A 82 -21.81 -0.15 -10.01
C MET A 82 -20.85 -1.06 -9.24
N VAL A 83 -20.63 -0.74 -7.97
CA VAL A 83 -19.90 -1.59 -7.02
C VAL A 83 -20.85 -2.06 -5.95
N THR A 84 -20.88 -3.37 -5.71
CA THR A 84 -21.60 -3.98 -4.59
C THR A 84 -20.60 -4.32 -3.49
N THR A 85 -20.93 -4.01 -2.24
CA THR A 85 -20.14 -4.35 -1.06
C THR A 85 -20.58 -5.68 -0.45
N VAL A 86 -19.74 -6.22 0.44
CA VAL A 86 -19.97 -7.52 1.13
C VAL A 86 -21.30 -7.59 1.91
N ASP A 87 -21.84 -6.45 2.32
CA ASP A 87 -23.13 -6.32 3.01
C ASP A 87 -24.32 -6.06 2.05
N GLY A 88 -24.06 -6.07 0.74
CA GLY A 88 -25.08 -5.93 -0.30
C GLY A 88 -25.44 -4.48 -0.67
N MET A 89 -24.73 -3.48 -0.14
CA MET A 89 -24.94 -2.09 -0.53
C MET A 89 -24.34 -1.81 -1.90
N GLU A 90 -25.02 -0.97 -2.68
CA GLU A 90 -24.64 -0.64 -4.05
C GLU A 90 -24.23 0.83 -4.17
N PHE A 91 -23.15 1.06 -4.91
CA PHE A 91 -22.60 2.38 -5.17
C PHE A 91 -22.35 2.54 -6.67
N SER A 92 -23.08 3.44 -7.32
CA SER A 92 -22.78 3.87 -8.69
C SER A 92 -21.45 4.62 -8.74
N TYR A 93 -20.82 4.70 -9.90
CA TYR A 93 -19.63 5.52 -10.10
C TYR A 93 -19.56 6.08 -11.52
N ASP A 94 -18.94 7.24 -11.68
CA ASP A 94 -18.45 7.71 -12.98
C ASP A 94 -17.05 7.15 -13.25
N GLN A 95 -16.24 7.06 -12.19
CA GLN A 95 -14.88 6.52 -12.20
C GLN A 95 -14.67 5.60 -10.99
N LEU A 96 -14.09 4.42 -11.23
CA LEU A 96 -13.76 3.44 -10.18
C LEU A 96 -12.25 3.25 -10.09
N VAL A 97 -11.73 3.26 -8.86
CA VAL A 97 -10.32 2.96 -8.59
C VAL A 97 -10.21 1.75 -7.68
N ILE A 98 -9.51 0.72 -8.15
CA ILE A 98 -9.19 -0.48 -7.38
C ILE A 98 -7.84 -0.29 -6.69
N ALA A 99 -7.88 -0.15 -5.37
CA ALA A 99 -6.74 0.07 -4.49
C ALA A 99 -6.75 -0.93 -3.31
N THR A 100 -7.17 -2.16 -3.60
CA THR A 100 -7.34 -3.27 -2.63
C THR A 100 -6.04 -3.78 -2.02
N GLY A 101 -4.91 -3.42 -2.63
CA GLY A 101 -3.56 -3.76 -2.18
C GLY A 101 -3.22 -5.24 -2.37
N SER A 102 -2.40 -5.76 -1.47
CA SER A 102 -1.93 -7.15 -1.45
C SER A 102 -2.02 -7.74 -0.04
N ALA A 103 -1.97 -9.06 0.08
CA ALA A 103 -1.85 -9.78 1.34
C ALA A 103 -0.56 -10.64 1.36
N PRO A 104 0.06 -10.88 2.53
CA PRO A 104 1.13 -11.86 2.63
C PRO A 104 0.70 -13.22 2.07
N ALA A 105 1.57 -13.89 1.31
CA ALA A 105 1.27 -15.20 0.73
C ALA A 105 1.24 -16.32 1.80
N LEU A 106 1.85 -16.08 2.95
CA LEU A 106 1.95 -17.01 4.08
C LEU A 106 1.48 -16.35 5.38
N PRO A 107 0.99 -17.12 6.37
CA PRO A 107 0.62 -16.59 7.69
C PRO A 107 1.81 -15.89 8.35
N PRO A 108 1.62 -14.81 9.13
CA PRO A 108 2.73 -14.06 9.72
C PRO A 108 3.63 -14.95 10.58
N VAL A 109 4.94 -14.72 10.52
CA VAL A 109 5.91 -15.38 11.42
C VAL A 109 5.65 -14.89 12.86
N PRO A 110 5.56 -15.78 13.86
CA PRO A 110 5.55 -15.37 15.26
C PRO A 110 6.69 -14.40 15.60
N GLY A 111 6.37 -13.27 16.24
CA GLY A 111 7.35 -12.25 16.60
C GLY A 111 7.76 -11.30 15.47
N ALA A 112 7.13 -11.40 14.29
CA ALA A 112 7.41 -10.55 13.12
C ALA A 112 7.26 -9.05 13.42
N GLU A 113 6.43 -8.67 14.39
CA GLU A 113 6.25 -7.29 14.87
C GLU A 113 7.51 -6.69 15.50
N SER A 114 8.43 -7.54 15.95
CA SER A 114 9.74 -7.09 16.41
C SER A 114 10.67 -6.77 15.23
N GLY A 115 10.42 -7.34 14.03
CA GLY A 115 11.17 -7.04 12.82
C GLY A 115 10.59 -5.87 12.02
N LEU A 116 11.25 -5.54 10.90
CA LEU A 116 10.76 -4.58 9.92
C LEU A 116 10.27 -5.31 8.68
N SER A 117 9.18 -4.85 8.08
CA SER A 117 8.68 -5.42 6.82
C SER A 117 9.12 -4.57 5.63
N TYR A 118 9.43 -5.22 4.51
CA TYR A 118 9.55 -4.58 3.20
C TYR A 118 8.52 -5.19 2.25
N SER A 119 7.40 -4.50 2.08
CA SER A 119 6.28 -4.87 1.21
C SER A 119 6.19 -3.96 -0.02
N THR A 120 6.40 -2.66 0.17
CA THR A 120 6.35 -1.66 -0.92
C THR A 120 7.58 -0.75 -0.88
N ILE A 121 7.77 0.03 -1.93
CA ILE A 121 8.86 1.01 -2.00
C ILE A 121 8.76 2.08 -0.88
N ASP A 122 7.55 2.32 -0.37
CA ASP A 122 7.31 3.27 0.72
C ASP A 122 7.98 2.84 2.04
N ASP A 123 8.21 1.53 2.23
CA ASP A 123 8.88 1.00 3.44
C ASP A 123 10.37 1.35 3.51
N ALA A 124 10.98 1.74 2.38
CA ALA A 124 12.40 2.08 2.30
C ALA A 124 12.79 3.24 3.22
N ALA A 125 11.90 4.21 3.41
CA ALA A 125 12.12 5.35 4.29
C ALA A 125 12.19 4.91 5.76
N SER A 126 11.19 4.15 6.22
CA SER A 126 11.10 3.62 7.58
C SER A 126 12.29 2.72 7.94
N ILE A 127 12.70 1.84 7.02
CA ILE A 127 13.90 1.01 7.21
C ILE A 127 15.16 1.89 7.28
N GLY A 128 15.23 2.94 6.48
CA GLY A 128 16.32 3.92 6.53
C GLY A 128 16.45 4.59 7.90
N GLU A 129 15.35 5.02 8.50
CA GLU A 129 15.35 5.60 9.84
C GLU A 129 15.69 4.57 10.92
N ALA A 130 15.10 3.36 10.84
CA ALA A 130 15.41 2.29 11.78
C ALA A 130 16.90 1.91 11.76
N VAL A 131 17.53 1.86 10.58
CA VAL A 131 18.98 1.63 10.46
C VAL A 131 19.79 2.72 11.18
N LYS A 132 19.38 3.99 11.09
CA LYS A 132 20.07 5.09 11.79
C LYS A 132 19.94 4.94 13.31
N ASP A 133 18.76 4.62 13.79
CA ASP A 133 18.50 4.47 15.22
C ASP A 133 19.26 3.28 15.81
N VAL A 134 19.25 2.13 15.12
CA VAL A 134 20.05 0.97 15.52
C VAL A 134 21.54 1.29 15.49
N THR A 135 22.02 2.00 14.46
CA THR A 135 23.44 2.41 14.38
C THR A 135 23.85 3.27 15.57
N ARG A 136 23.00 4.23 15.98
CA ARG A 136 23.24 5.08 17.15
C ARG A 136 23.30 4.25 18.43
N LEU A 137 22.41 3.27 18.54
CA LEU A 137 22.32 2.39 19.70
C LEU A 137 23.53 1.45 19.83
N VAL A 138 23.89 0.74 18.77
CA VAL A 138 24.97 -0.27 18.83
C VAL A 138 26.38 0.33 18.71
N GLY A 139 26.50 1.61 18.33
CA GLY A 139 27.78 2.31 18.21
C GLY A 139 28.68 1.81 17.07
N ARG A 140 28.15 0.97 16.18
CA ARG A 140 28.85 0.40 15.02
C ARG A 140 27.88 0.24 13.85
N ARG A 141 28.39 -0.16 12.69
CA ARG A 141 27.53 -0.58 11.58
C ARG A 141 26.72 -1.82 11.99
N PRO A 142 25.39 -1.81 11.84
CA PRO A 142 24.58 -2.95 12.24
C PRO A 142 24.71 -4.10 11.24
N LEU A 143 24.46 -5.31 11.74
CA LEU A 143 24.34 -6.55 10.98
C LEU A 143 22.86 -6.78 10.68
N GLY A 144 22.48 -6.63 9.41
CA GLY A 144 21.11 -6.89 8.97
C GLY A 144 20.89 -8.36 8.63
N ILE A 145 19.82 -8.95 9.12
CA ILE A 145 19.26 -10.20 8.60
C ILE A 145 18.17 -9.81 7.62
N LEU A 146 18.23 -10.34 6.40
CA LEU A 146 17.18 -10.19 5.41
C LEU A 146 16.56 -11.55 5.12
N VAL A 147 15.28 -11.70 5.42
CA VAL A 147 14.49 -12.89 5.10
C VAL A 147 13.65 -12.58 3.86
N GLY A 148 13.84 -13.35 2.80
CA GLY A 148 12.99 -13.25 1.63
C GLY A 148 13.67 -13.54 0.30
N ASN A 149 12.83 -13.81 -0.69
CA ASN A 149 13.19 -14.03 -2.08
C ASN A 149 12.48 -13.00 -2.98
N GLY A 150 12.76 -13.06 -4.29
CA GLY A 150 12.07 -12.21 -5.27
C GLY A 150 12.46 -10.72 -5.26
N PRO A 151 11.69 -9.90 -5.99
CA PRO A 151 11.98 -8.49 -6.21
C PRO A 151 11.96 -7.65 -4.92
N ALA A 152 10.99 -7.88 -4.02
CA ALA A 152 10.87 -7.16 -2.76
C ALA A 152 12.13 -7.33 -1.89
N ALA A 153 12.63 -8.56 -1.75
CA ALA A 153 13.87 -8.81 -1.04
C ALA A 153 15.10 -8.21 -1.75
N GLY A 154 15.12 -8.18 -3.08
CA GLY A 154 16.16 -7.47 -3.84
C GLY A 154 16.19 -5.97 -3.57
N GLN A 155 15.02 -5.32 -3.51
CA GLN A 155 14.91 -3.90 -3.18
C GLN A 155 15.24 -3.62 -1.70
N ALA A 156 14.78 -4.46 -0.77
CA ALA A 156 15.14 -4.38 0.64
C ALA A 156 16.66 -4.47 0.84
N GLU A 157 17.33 -5.40 0.14
CA GLU A 157 18.78 -5.53 0.14
C GLU A 157 19.46 -4.26 -0.39
N ALA A 158 18.95 -3.67 -1.48
CA ALA A 158 19.46 -2.42 -2.03
C ALA A 158 19.32 -1.25 -1.03
N VAL A 159 18.19 -1.15 -0.33
CA VAL A 159 17.97 -0.14 0.72
C VAL A 159 18.99 -0.30 1.84
N LEU A 160 19.18 -1.51 2.37
CA LEU A 160 20.17 -1.77 3.42
C LEU A 160 21.59 -1.39 2.98
N ARG A 161 21.99 -1.81 1.76
CA ARG A 161 23.30 -1.52 1.20
C ARG A 161 23.53 -0.02 1.00
N ALA A 162 22.51 0.71 0.53
CA ALA A 162 22.56 2.16 0.38
C ALA A 162 22.74 2.89 1.73
N ARG A 163 22.30 2.28 2.83
CA ARG A 163 22.54 2.76 4.21
C ARG A 163 23.82 2.23 4.84
N GLY A 164 24.68 1.55 4.08
CA GLY A 164 25.97 1.04 4.55
C GLY A 164 25.88 -0.23 5.40
N VAL A 165 24.72 -0.88 5.42
CA VAL A 165 24.46 -2.17 6.08
C VAL A 165 24.65 -3.29 5.08
N ARG A 166 25.49 -4.27 5.41
CA ARG A 166 25.63 -5.49 4.61
C ARG A 166 24.66 -6.55 5.17
N PRO A 167 23.58 -6.89 4.46
CA PRO A 167 22.68 -7.92 4.94
C PRO A 167 23.29 -9.32 4.80
N VAL A 168 22.98 -10.17 5.76
CA VAL A 168 23.04 -11.63 5.61
C VAL A 168 21.65 -12.07 5.18
N ARG A 169 21.54 -12.49 3.91
CA ARG A 169 20.27 -12.88 3.32
C ARG A 169 20.02 -14.38 3.52
N THR A 170 18.82 -14.73 3.93
CA THR A 170 18.31 -16.10 3.92
C THR A 170 17.02 -16.17 3.12
N THR A 171 16.87 -17.26 2.35
CA THR A 171 15.63 -17.62 1.67
C THR A 171 14.81 -18.64 2.47
N LEU A 172 15.39 -19.18 3.55
CA LEU A 172 14.68 -20.07 4.47
C LEU A 172 13.74 -19.23 5.34
N ARG A 173 12.48 -19.64 5.37
CA ARG A 173 11.48 -18.99 6.21
C ARG A 173 11.73 -19.35 7.68
N PRO A 174 11.85 -18.37 8.59
CA PRO A 174 12.00 -18.66 10.01
C PRO A 174 10.68 -19.11 10.64
N THR A 175 10.78 -19.86 11.72
CA THR A 175 9.65 -20.25 12.58
C THR A 175 9.32 -19.19 13.62
N ALA A 176 10.28 -18.34 13.96
CA ALA A 176 10.08 -17.18 14.83
C ALA A 176 11.08 -16.06 14.53
N VAL A 177 10.65 -14.83 14.74
CA VAL A 177 11.51 -13.66 14.89
C VAL A 177 11.58 -13.35 16.38
N VAL A 178 12.78 -13.19 16.92
CA VAL A 178 12.99 -13.05 18.37
C VAL A 178 13.69 -11.73 18.71
N PRO A 179 13.21 -10.99 19.73
CA PRO A 179 13.93 -9.85 20.28
C PRO A 179 15.17 -10.34 21.05
N PHE A 180 16.24 -9.54 21.09
CA PHE A 180 17.38 -9.86 21.95
C PHE A 180 16.97 -9.75 23.41
N SER A 181 17.29 -10.74 24.23
CA SER A 181 17.58 -10.48 25.63
C SER A 181 19.11 -10.38 25.77
N ALA A 182 19.59 -9.25 26.28
CA ALA A 182 21.02 -9.03 26.52
C ALA A 182 21.60 -9.93 27.63
N THR A 183 20.81 -10.85 28.18
CA THR A 183 21.14 -11.65 29.36
C THR A 183 21.75 -13.02 29.05
N GLU A 184 21.83 -13.47 27.79
CA GLU A 184 22.39 -14.79 27.46
C GLU A 184 23.84 -14.77 26.91
N SER A 185 24.46 -13.60 26.80
CA SER A 185 25.91 -13.51 26.62
C SER A 185 26.56 -13.32 27.99
N GLY A 186 27.08 -14.41 28.56
CA GLY A 186 27.76 -14.42 29.85
C GLY A 186 28.91 -13.42 29.93
N ALA A 187 28.65 -12.30 30.62
CA ALA A 187 29.62 -11.52 31.38
C ALA A 187 28.80 -10.69 32.39
N GLY A 188 28.97 -10.98 33.68
CA GLY A 188 28.20 -10.35 34.74
C GLY A 188 28.45 -8.84 34.85
N THR A 189 27.40 -8.10 35.16
CA THR A 189 27.24 -7.25 36.36
C THR A 189 25.93 -6.48 36.19
N GLY A 190 25.10 -6.52 37.23
CA GLY A 190 23.72 -6.05 37.17
C GLY A 190 23.59 -4.55 36.97
N THR A 191 22.52 -4.18 36.28
CA THR A 191 21.59 -3.12 36.71
C THR A 191 20.28 -3.36 35.97
N ASP A 192 19.23 -3.62 36.74
CA ASP A 192 17.84 -3.59 36.31
C ASP A 192 17.51 -2.17 35.86
N ASN A 193 17.66 -1.89 34.56
CA ASN A 193 17.04 -0.74 33.92
C ASN A 193 16.36 -1.24 32.65
N ALA A 194 15.20 -1.86 32.85
CA ALA A 194 14.18 -1.92 31.80
C ALA A 194 13.81 -0.47 31.46
N VAL A 195 14.44 0.07 30.41
CA VAL A 195 13.97 1.28 29.76
C VAL A 195 12.65 0.93 29.09
N GLN A 196 11.55 1.08 29.84
CA GLN A 196 10.23 1.27 29.25
C GLN A 196 10.33 2.50 28.34
N GLY A 197 10.27 2.32 27.02
CA GLY A 197 10.16 3.46 26.11
C GLY A 197 10.48 3.22 24.63
N THR A 198 11.34 2.26 24.28
CA THR A 198 11.64 1.96 22.87
C THR A 198 11.90 0.48 22.71
N ALA A 199 10.93 -0.27 22.16
CA ALA A 199 11.14 -1.66 21.79
C ALA A 199 12.34 -1.72 20.81
N LEU A 200 13.42 -2.36 21.24
CA LEU A 200 14.57 -2.59 20.36
C LEU A 200 14.12 -3.50 19.20
N PRO A 201 14.50 -3.21 17.95
CA PRO A 201 14.15 -4.08 16.82
C PRO A 201 14.75 -5.47 17.00
N ALA A 202 14.05 -6.48 16.48
CA ALA A 202 14.40 -7.88 16.51
C ALA A 202 15.84 -8.10 16.06
N THR A 203 16.53 -8.95 16.80
CA THR A 203 17.95 -9.21 16.64
C THR A 203 18.23 -10.66 16.27
N GLY A 204 17.20 -11.42 15.91
CA GLY A 204 17.40 -12.79 15.50
C GLY A 204 16.19 -13.48 14.92
N ILE A 205 16.48 -14.57 14.22
CA ILE A 205 15.49 -15.49 13.67
C ILE A 205 15.85 -16.92 14.08
N VAL A 206 14.82 -17.73 14.28
CA VAL A 206 14.93 -19.15 14.60
C VAL A 206 14.37 -19.97 13.44
N PHE A 207 15.03 -21.06 13.09
CA PHE A 207 14.61 -21.99 12.05
C PHE A 207 13.95 -23.24 12.64
N GLU A 208 13.33 -24.04 11.79
CA GLU A 208 12.63 -25.27 12.17
C GLU A 208 13.54 -26.32 12.82
N ASP A 209 14.81 -26.39 12.39
CA ASP A 209 15.81 -27.29 12.97
C ASP A 209 16.37 -26.84 14.33
N GLY A 210 15.87 -25.72 14.86
CA GLY A 210 16.31 -25.10 16.10
C GLY A 210 17.57 -24.25 15.97
N SER A 211 18.19 -24.18 14.78
CA SER A 211 19.29 -23.25 14.53
C SER A 211 18.79 -21.79 14.51
N SER A 212 19.69 -20.83 14.71
CA SER A 212 19.33 -19.41 14.76
C SER A 212 20.38 -18.53 14.09
N MET A 213 19.92 -17.38 13.59
CA MET A 213 20.78 -16.29 13.13
C MET A 213 20.60 -15.10 14.05
N LYS A 214 21.71 -14.45 14.40
CA LYS A 214 21.74 -13.25 15.23
C LYS A 214 22.19 -12.05 14.41
N GLY A 215 21.57 -10.90 14.63
CA GLY A 215 21.80 -9.63 13.96
C GLY A 215 21.37 -8.46 14.82
N ASP A 216 21.44 -7.25 14.29
CA ASP A 216 20.99 -6.03 14.98
C ASP A 216 19.63 -5.53 14.45
N LEU A 217 19.19 -6.05 13.29
CA LEU A 217 17.90 -5.80 12.68
C LEU A 217 17.48 -6.96 11.78
N VAL A 218 16.19 -7.29 11.78
CA VAL A 218 15.58 -8.29 10.89
C VAL A 218 14.64 -7.57 9.92
N ILE A 219 14.87 -7.74 8.61
CA ILE A 219 13.96 -7.32 7.55
C ILE A 219 13.24 -8.54 6.99
N LEU A 220 11.92 -8.51 7.00
CA LEU A 220 11.03 -9.49 6.38
C LEU A 220 10.54 -8.92 5.05
N ALA A 221 11.06 -9.45 3.95
CA ALA A 221 10.60 -9.15 2.60
C ALA A 221 9.89 -10.39 2.04
N GLU A 222 8.78 -10.76 2.70
CA GLU A 222 7.98 -11.91 2.30
C GLU A 222 7.22 -11.62 1.00
N GLU A 223 6.99 -12.67 0.21
CA GLU A 223 6.18 -12.58 -0.98
C GLU A 223 4.73 -12.25 -0.63
N ARG A 224 4.09 -11.44 -1.46
CA ARG A 224 2.70 -11.02 -1.26
C ARG A 224 1.89 -11.36 -2.50
N THR A 225 0.60 -11.58 -2.33
CA THR A 225 -0.34 -11.82 -3.41
C THR A 225 -1.21 -10.58 -3.56
N ALA A 226 -1.23 -9.99 -4.76
CA ALA A 226 -2.11 -8.88 -5.08
C ALA A 226 -3.58 -9.32 -4.96
N ARG A 227 -4.43 -8.45 -4.41
CA ARG A 227 -5.87 -8.72 -4.25
C ARG A 227 -6.63 -8.29 -5.49
N ASN A 228 -6.73 -9.20 -6.44
CA ASN A 228 -7.40 -9.01 -7.73
C ASN A 228 -8.75 -9.72 -7.81
N ASP A 229 -9.38 -10.05 -6.67
CA ASP A 229 -10.65 -10.80 -6.62
C ASP A 229 -11.79 -10.09 -7.38
N LEU A 230 -11.75 -8.75 -7.44
CA LEU A 230 -12.72 -7.94 -8.18
C LEU A 230 -12.56 -8.00 -9.72
N ALA A 231 -11.41 -8.49 -10.20
CA ALA A 231 -11.06 -8.45 -11.62
C ALA A 231 -12.01 -9.29 -12.47
N GLU A 232 -12.38 -10.48 -12.00
CA GLU A 232 -13.27 -11.37 -12.74
C GLU A 232 -14.65 -10.74 -12.94
N SER A 233 -15.29 -10.25 -11.86
CA SER A 233 -16.59 -9.59 -11.95
C SER A 233 -16.57 -8.35 -12.85
N ALA A 234 -15.48 -7.59 -12.80
CA ALA A 234 -15.32 -6.36 -13.58
C ALA A 234 -14.90 -6.61 -15.05
N GLY A 235 -14.62 -7.85 -15.46
CA GLY A 235 -14.09 -8.15 -16.80
C GLY A 235 -12.67 -7.61 -17.04
N LEU A 236 -11.85 -7.50 -15.99
CA LEU A 236 -10.49 -6.94 -16.06
C LEU A 236 -9.45 -8.01 -16.42
N THR A 237 -8.49 -7.64 -17.24
CA THR A 237 -7.31 -8.47 -17.49
C THR A 237 -6.41 -8.51 -16.26
N THR A 238 -6.00 -9.69 -15.83
CA THR A 238 -5.00 -9.89 -14.76
C THR A 238 -3.64 -10.27 -15.33
N SER A 239 -2.58 -9.95 -14.61
CA SER A 239 -1.22 -10.39 -14.95
C SER A 239 -1.00 -11.88 -14.59
N PRO A 240 -0.16 -12.64 -15.32
CA PRO A 240 0.17 -14.02 -14.97
C PRO A 240 0.73 -14.20 -13.56
N ASP A 241 1.49 -13.20 -13.08
CA ASP A 241 2.10 -13.18 -11.74
C ASP A 241 1.17 -12.56 -10.67
N GLY A 242 -0.10 -12.35 -11.02
CA GLY A 242 -1.14 -11.78 -10.16
C GLY A 242 -1.28 -10.26 -10.27
N GLY A 243 -2.40 -9.76 -9.75
CA GLY A 243 -2.76 -8.34 -9.82
C GLY A 243 -3.50 -7.97 -11.11
N ILE A 244 -4.12 -6.79 -11.09
CA ILE A 244 -4.84 -6.22 -12.21
C ILE A 244 -3.85 -5.61 -13.19
N SER A 245 -3.90 -6.01 -14.46
CA SER A 245 -3.01 -5.49 -15.49
C SER A 245 -3.41 -4.05 -15.82
N VAL A 246 -2.44 -3.15 -15.79
CA VAL A 246 -2.66 -1.74 -16.15
C VAL A 246 -1.63 -1.23 -17.16
N GLY A 247 -2.00 -0.20 -17.89
CA GLY A 247 -1.08 0.59 -18.71
C GLY A 247 -0.18 1.50 -17.87
N ARG A 248 0.75 2.21 -18.53
CA ARG A 248 1.63 3.20 -17.88
C ARG A 248 0.91 4.42 -17.33
N ASP A 249 -0.31 4.65 -17.81
CA ASP A 249 -1.25 5.65 -17.31
C ASP A 249 -2.09 5.14 -16.12
N LEU A 250 -1.89 3.88 -15.70
CA LEU A 250 -2.63 3.17 -14.65
C LEU A 250 -4.08 2.81 -15.01
N ALA A 251 -4.47 2.99 -16.28
CA ALA A 251 -5.77 2.55 -16.78
C ALA A 251 -5.80 1.02 -16.90
N THR A 252 -6.96 0.42 -16.60
CA THR A 252 -7.19 -1.02 -16.79
C THR A 252 -7.66 -1.32 -18.21
N SER A 253 -7.98 -2.58 -18.50
CA SER A 253 -8.61 -2.98 -19.77
C SER A 253 -10.04 -2.47 -19.94
N VAL A 254 -10.69 -1.99 -18.87
CA VAL A 254 -12.07 -1.50 -18.89
C VAL A 254 -12.09 0.02 -18.69
N PRO A 255 -12.64 0.80 -19.64
CA PRO A 255 -12.74 2.25 -19.52
C PRO A 255 -13.46 2.70 -18.24
N GLY A 256 -12.93 3.74 -17.59
CA GLY A 256 -13.49 4.25 -16.34
C GLY A 256 -13.10 3.45 -15.09
N ILE A 257 -12.37 2.34 -15.25
CA ILE A 257 -11.81 1.56 -14.12
C ILE A 257 -10.28 1.68 -14.13
N TRP A 258 -9.73 2.04 -12.98
CA TRP A 258 -8.31 2.21 -12.73
C TRP A 258 -7.85 1.24 -11.64
N ALA A 259 -6.57 0.89 -11.61
CA ALA A 259 -6.00 0.14 -10.50
C ALA A 259 -4.65 0.72 -10.08
N ILE A 260 -4.42 0.84 -8.77
CA ILE A 260 -3.22 1.48 -8.22
C ILE A 260 -2.61 0.70 -7.05
N GLY A 261 -1.34 0.99 -6.77
CA GLY A 261 -0.60 0.35 -5.69
C GLY A 261 -0.47 -1.15 -5.90
N ASP A 262 -0.46 -1.89 -4.80
CA ASP A 262 -0.18 -3.33 -4.78
C ASP A 262 -1.23 -4.22 -5.45
N ALA A 263 -2.44 -3.70 -5.71
CA ALA A 263 -3.46 -4.44 -6.45
C ALA A 263 -3.13 -4.53 -7.95
N ALA A 264 -2.28 -3.64 -8.44
CA ALA A 264 -2.04 -3.44 -9.86
C ALA A 264 -0.64 -3.91 -10.29
N SER A 265 -0.54 -4.33 -11.55
CA SER A 265 0.67 -4.84 -12.19
C SER A 265 0.85 -4.14 -13.54
N CYS A 266 2.06 -3.66 -13.81
CA CYS A 266 2.45 -3.04 -15.07
C CYS A 266 3.67 -3.78 -15.61
N ASP A 267 3.61 -4.26 -16.86
CA ASP A 267 4.68 -5.03 -17.51
C ASP A 267 5.16 -6.24 -16.66
N GLY A 268 4.22 -6.91 -15.95
CA GLY A 268 4.50 -8.08 -15.10
C GLY A 268 5.09 -7.73 -13.73
N LEU A 269 5.20 -6.45 -13.38
CA LEU A 269 5.75 -5.99 -12.12
C LEU A 269 4.67 -5.35 -11.25
N ARG A 270 4.62 -5.75 -9.97
CA ARG A 270 3.71 -5.15 -8.98
C ARG A 270 4.01 -3.68 -8.80
N LEU A 271 2.99 -2.85 -8.93
CA LEU A 271 3.17 -1.40 -8.93
C LEU A 271 3.64 -0.84 -7.58
N GLY A 272 3.28 -1.43 -6.43
CA GLY A 272 3.80 -0.96 -5.14
C GLY A 272 5.31 -1.17 -4.93
N LEU A 273 5.97 -1.97 -5.77
CA LEU A 273 7.44 -2.05 -5.82
C LEU A 273 8.06 -1.07 -6.82
N LEU A 274 7.26 -0.46 -7.68
CA LEU A 274 7.72 0.48 -8.71
C LEU A 274 7.43 1.94 -8.37
N LEU A 275 6.28 2.20 -7.75
CA LEU A 275 5.76 3.53 -7.47
C LEU A 275 5.42 3.64 -5.98
N SER A 276 5.77 4.78 -5.39
CA SER A 276 5.24 5.16 -4.09
C SER A 276 3.74 5.39 -4.16
N ALA A 277 3.05 5.28 -3.03
CA ALA A 277 1.64 5.64 -2.91
C ALA A 277 1.32 7.03 -3.51
N GLU A 278 2.18 8.02 -3.24
CA GLU A 278 2.07 9.38 -3.78
C GLU A 278 2.23 9.44 -5.31
N SER A 279 3.18 8.68 -5.87
CA SER A 279 3.40 8.66 -7.32
C SER A 279 2.25 7.98 -8.05
N SER A 280 1.76 6.86 -7.51
CA SER A 280 0.56 6.18 -8.02
C SER A 280 -0.67 7.09 -7.96
N ALA A 281 -0.88 7.77 -6.83
CA ALA A 281 -1.98 8.72 -6.66
C ALA A 281 -1.91 9.87 -7.68
N MET A 282 -0.73 10.44 -7.90
CA MET A 282 -0.54 11.53 -8.84
C MET A 282 -0.87 11.13 -10.29
N LEU A 283 -0.38 9.99 -10.74
CA LEU A 283 -0.62 9.48 -12.09
C LEU A 283 -2.10 9.14 -12.29
N CYS A 284 -2.70 8.43 -11.33
CA CYS A 284 -4.11 8.04 -11.39
C CYS A 284 -5.04 9.27 -11.37
N ALA A 285 -4.82 10.23 -10.46
CA ALA A 285 -5.61 11.47 -10.43
C ALA A 285 -5.55 12.22 -11.77
N SER A 286 -4.37 12.28 -12.39
CA SER A 286 -4.20 12.94 -13.69
C SER A 286 -4.99 12.24 -14.80
N GLY A 287 -4.90 10.92 -14.89
CA GLY A 287 -5.63 10.14 -15.89
C GLY A 287 -7.15 10.17 -15.68
N LEU A 288 -7.59 9.94 -14.44
CA LEU A 288 -8.99 9.90 -14.06
C LEU A 288 -9.70 11.24 -14.34
N LEU A 289 -9.10 12.36 -13.93
CA LEU A 289 -9.72 13.67 -14.12
C LEU A 289 -9.73 14.11 -15.60
N LEU A 290 -8.73 13.71 -16.39
CA LEU A 290 -8.74 13.95 -17.84
C LEU A 290 -9.78 13.09 -18.56
N SER A 291 -10.01 11.85 -18.12
CA SER A 291 -11.05 10.98 -18.67
C SER A 291 -12.44 11.53 -18.37
N ALA A 292 -12.66 12.01 -17.15
CA ALA A 292 -13.92 12.63 -16.75
C ALA A 292 -14.25 13.89 -17.57
N GLY A 293 -13.23 14.73 -17.87
CA GLY A 293 -13.43 15.95 -18.65
C GLY A 293 -13.70 15.73 -20.15
N LYS A 294 -13.40 14.55 -20.70
CA LYS A 294 -13.65 14.24 -22.13
C LYS A 294 -15.09 13.81 -22.43
N GLU A 295 -15.82 13.30 -21.43
CA GLU A 295 -17.24 12.95 -21.60
C GLU A 295 -18.16 14.19 -21.64
N ASP A 296 -17.65 15.35 -21.18
CA ASP A 296 -18.36 16.64 -21.16
C ASP A 296 -18.21 17.49 -22.45
N GLU A 297 -17.43 17.06 -23.46
CA GLU A 297 -17.48 17.67 -24.80
C GLU A 297 -18.53 16.94 -25.66
N PRO A 298 -19.74 17.49 -25.85
CA PRO A 298 -20.66 16.93 -26.82
C PRO A 298 -20.02 17.06 -28.20
N ALA A 299 -20.21 16.02 -29.02
CA ALA A 299 -19.79 15.93 -30.41
C ALA A 299 -20.19 17.18 -31.24
N LEU A 300 -19.38 18.23 -31.18
CA LEU A 300 -19.50 19.43 -31.99
C LEU A 300 -18.56 19.32 -33.21
N MET A 301 -18.54 18.16 -33.86
CA MET A 301 -17.85 17.93 -35.14
C MET A 301 -18.65 16.91 -35.98
N ALA A 302 -19.92 17.21 -36.20
CA ALA A 302 -20.72 16.59 -37.26
C ALA A 302 -21.79 17.59 -37.72
N ALA A 303 -21.36 18.58 -38.51
CA ALA A 303 -22.21 19.38 -39.41
C ALA A 303 -21.35 19.92 -40.55
#